data_AF-A0A1H6TB16-F1
#
_entry.id   AF-A0A1H6TB16-F1
#
_cell.length_a   1.000
_cell.length_b   1.000
_cell.length_c   1.000
_cell.angle_alpha   90.00
_cell.angle_beta   90.00
_cell.angle_gamma   90.00
#
_symmetry.space_group_name_H-M   'P 1'
#
loop_
_entity.id
_entity.type
_entity.pdbx_description
1 polymer ?
#
loop_
_entity_poly.entity_id
_entity_poly.type
_entity_poly.pdbx_seq_one_letter_code
_entity_poly.pdbx_strand_id
1 'polypeptide(L)' 'MAHEDNIPVQMNILKAIFSDHWSRFLKENKDKMRPVIIEEVEKFLHCGELSNGFLTFKCEACPKVKKIPIRCKGK' A
#
# COMPACT_ATOMS: atom_id res chain seq x y z
N MET A 1 9.17 19.81 12.57
CA MET A 1 10.17 18.80 12.15
C MET A 1 9.43 17.48 12.06
N ALA A 2 8.96 17.11 10.87
CA ALA A 2 8.24 15.85 10.68
C ALA A 2 9.27 14.72 10.72
N HIS A 3 9.16 13.84 11.70
CA HIS A 3 9.87 12.56 11.66
C HIS A 3 9.35 11.81 10.43
N GLU A 4 10.26 11.48 9.51
CA GLU A 4 10.00 10.49 8.46
C GLU A 4 9.76 9.16 9.15
N ASP A 5 8.48 8.85 9.38
CA ASP A 5 8.05 7.55 9.86
C ASP A 5 8.33 6.54 8.74
N ASN A 6 9.52 5.93 8.76
CA ASN A 6 9.90 4.85 7.85
C ASN A 6 9.17 3.58 8.29
N ILE A 7 7.88 3.50 7.97
CA ILE A 7 7.01 2.38 8.34
C ILE A 7 7.21 1.28 7.30
N PRO A 8 7.68 0.08 7.70
CA PRO A 8 7.89 -0.99 6.75
C PRO A 8 6.55 -1.41 6.13
N VAL A 9 6.48 -1.28 4.81
CA VAL A 9 5.45 -1.94 4.00
C VAL A 9 5.78 -3.43 4.03
N GLN A 10 4.82 -4.26 4.43
CA GLN A 10 5.04 -5.70 4.48
C GLN A 10 5.08 -6.23 3.05
N MET A 11 6.27 -6.61 2.59
CA MET A 11 6.48 -7.20 1.28
C MET A 11 6.30 -8.72 1.39
N ASN A 12 5.25 -9.25 0.77
CA ASN A 12 5.04 -10.68 0.61
C ASN A 12 5.41 -11.11 -0.81
N ILE A 13 5.58 -12.42 -1.04
CA ILE A 13 6.03 -12.94 -2.34
C ILE A 13 5.09 -12.55 -3.49
N LEU A 14 3.78 -12.50 -3.26
CA LEU A 14 2.82 -12.05 -4.27
C LEU A 14 3.03 -10.57 -4.62
N LYS A 15 3.19 -9.72 -3.60
CA LYS A 15 3.42 -8.29 -3.80
C LYS A 15 4.73 -8.03 -4.54
N ALA A 16 5.78 -8.81 -4.26
CA ALA A 16 7.03 -8.74 -5.01
C ALA A 16 6.84 -9.10 -6.50
N ILE A 17 6.19 -10.23 -6.78
CA ILE A 17 5.90 -10.68 -8.16
C ILE A 17 5.10 -9.62 -8.92
N PHE A 18 4.04 -9.08 -8.31
CA PHE A 18 3.24 -8.04 -8.95
C PHE A 18 4.03 -6.75 -9.11
N SER A 19 4.82 -6.33 -8.12
CA SER A 19 5.66 -5.13 -8.22
C SER A 19 6.65 -5.21 -9.39
N ASP A 20 7.22 -6.40 -9.63
CA ASP A 20 8.24 -6.60 -10.67
C ASP A 20 7.64 -6.73 -12.09
N HIS A 21 6.40 -7.24 -12.20
CA HIS A 21 5.85 -7.66 -13.49
C HIS A 21 4.58 -6.93 -13.92
N TRP A 22 3.85 -6.28 -13.01
CA TRP A 22 2.53 -5.70 -13.28
C TRP A 22 2.54 -4.68 -14.42
N SER A 23 3.48 -3.73 -14.40
CA SER A 23 3.58 -2.69 -15.43
C SER A 23 3.77 -3.26 -16.84
N ARG A 24 4.60 -4.31 -16.97
CA ARG A 24 4.81 -4.99 -18.26
C ARG A 24 3.56 -5.75 -18.68
N PHE A 25 2.97 -6.50 -17.77
CA PHE A 25 1.77 -7.29 -18.01
C PHE A 25 0.59 -6.41 -18.44
N LEU A 26 0.40 -5.26 -17.80
CA LEU A 26 -0.64 -4.29 -18.14
C LEU A 26 -0.42 -3.71 -19.56
N LYS A 27 0.83 -3.42 -19.94
CA LYS A 27 1.16 -2.94 -21.29
C LYS A 27 0.84 -3.96 -22.37
N GLU A 28 1.15 -5.24 -22.12
CA GLU A 28 0.93 -6.34 -23.06
C GLU A 28 -0.56 -6.74 -23.17
N ASN A 29 -1.38 -6.45 -22.15
CA ASN A 29 -2.77 -6.91 -22.06
C ASN A 29 -3.80 -5.78 -21.93
N LYS A 30 -3.41 -4.53 -22.20
CA LYS A 30 -4.23 -3.33 -21.95
C LYS A 30 -5.64 -3.43 -22.52
N ASP A 31 -5.79 -3.96 -23.72
CA ASP A 31 -7.08 -4.05 -24.43
C ASP A 31 -8.02 -5.14 -23.89
N LYS A 32 -7.49 -6.08 -23.09
CA LYS A 32 -8.24 -7.20 -22.50
C LYS A 32 -8.55 -6.97 -21.02
N MET A 33 -7.98 -5.93 -20.40
CA MET A 33 -8.10 -5.69 -18.97
C MET A 33 -9.35 -4.90 -18.63
N ARG A 34 -10.10 -5.42 -17.66
CA ARG A 34 -11.21 -4.67 -17.06
C ARG A 34 -10.64 -3.61 -16.11
N PRO A 35 -11.18 -2.39 -16.10
CA PRO A 35 -10.73 -1.33 -15.19
C PRO A 35 -10.66 -1.76 -13.72
N VAL A 36 -11.64 -2.57 -13.26
CA VAL A 36 -11.67 -3.08 -11.88
C VAL A 36 -10.46 -3.95 -11.53
N ILE A 37 -9.91 -4.71 -12.47
CA ILE A 37 -8.72 -5.54 -12.21
C ILE A 37 -7.52 -4.63 -11.97
N ILE A 38 -7.38 -3.59 -12.78
CA ILE A 38 -6.31 -2.61 -12.66
C ILE A 38 -6.41 -1.92 -11.30
N GLU A 39 -7.59 -1.42 -10.98
CA GLU A 39 -7.85 -0.73 -9.71
C GLU A 39 -7.51 -1.60 -8.49
N GLU A 40 -7.92 -2.87 -8.47
CA GLU A 40 -7.65 -3.76 -7.34
C GLU A 40 -6.16 -4.13 -7.22
N VAL A 41 -5.45 -4.28 -8.33
CA VAL A 41 -4.01 -4.55 -8.31
C VAL A 41 -3.23 -3.31 -7.85
N GLU A 42 -3.60 -2.11 -8.29
CA GLU A 42 -3.00 -0.86 -7.81
C GLU A 42 -3.23 -0.70 -6.29
N LYS A 43 -4.45 -0.95 -5.79
CA LYS A 43 -4.75 -0.95 -4.35
C LYS A 43 -3.89 -1.96 -3.59
N PHE A 44 -3.69 -3.16 -4.12
CA PHE A 44 -2.86 -4.20 -3.53
C PHE A 44 -1.38 -3.80 -3.48
N LEU A 45 -0.83 -3.25 -4.58
CA LEU A 45 0.55 -2.79 -4.68
C LEU A 45 0.84 -1.64 -3.72
N HIS A 46 -0.08 -0.70 -3.57
CA HIS A 46 0.09 0.44 -2.67
C HIS A 46 -0.53 0.21 -1.27
N CYS A 47 -0.90 -1.03 -0.97
CA CYS A 47 -1.48 -1.39 0.31
C CYS A 47 -0.48 -1.21 1.46
N GLY A 48 -0.88 -0.47 2.50
CA GLY A 48 -0.03 -0.16 3.65
C GLY A 48 0.89 1.04 3.46
N GLU A 49 0.75 1.80 2.36
CA GLU A 49 1.39 3.10 2.22
C GLU A 49 0.61 4.19 2.98
N LEU A 50 1.33 5.14 3.58
CA LEU A 50 0.73 6.27 4.27
C LEU A 50 -0.04 7.20 3.32
N SER A 51 0.35 7.28 2.05
CA SER A 51 -0.33 8.03 0.99
C SER A 51 -1.79 7.59 0.81
N ASN A 52 -2.08 6.31 1.03
CA ASN A 52 -3.39 5.70 0.86
C ASN A 52 -4.25 5.70 2.14
N GLY A 53 -3.81 6.41 3.17
CA GLY A 53 -4.54 6.60 4.40
C GLY A 53 -3.90 5.91 5.61
N PHE A 54 -4.04 6.57 6.76
CA PHE A 54 -3.48 6.13 8.03
C PHE A 54 -4.33 6.58 9.20
N LEU A 55 -4.19 5.86 10.31
CA LEU A 55 -4.72 6.27 11.61
C LEU A 55 -3.61 6.96 12.40
N THR A 56 -3.95 8.06 13.06
CA THR A 56 -3.01 8.77 13.96
C THR A 56 -3.37 8.48 15.40
N PHE A 57 -2.43 7.92 16.15
CA PHE A 57 -2.56 7.66 17.57
C PHE A 57 -1.68 8.63 18.35
N LYS A 58 -2.31 9.44 19.21
CA LYS A 58 -1.63 10.34 20.13
C LYS A 58 -1.70 9.76 21.54
N CYS A 59 -0.57 9.66 22.22
CA CYS A 59 -0.57 9.30 23.63
C CYS A 59 -1.05 10.49 24.46
N GLU A 60 -1.93 10.26 25.44
CA GLU A 60 -2.42 11.33 26.32
C GLU A 60 -1.40 11.69 27.40
N ALA A 61 -0.57 10.73 27.80
CA ALA A 61 0.43 10.89 28.86
C ALA A 61 1.81 11.38 28.38
N CYS A 62 2.07 11.38 27.06
CA CYS A 62 3.35 11.84 26.51
C CYS A 62 3.18 12.43 25.09
N PRO A 63 4.12 13.27 24.61
CA PRO A 63 3.98 13.95 23.30
C PRO A 63 4.16 13.02 22.08
N LYS A 64 4.21 11.70 22.28
CA LYS A 64 4.41 10.74 21.18
C LYS A 64 3.16 10.63 20.32
N VAL A 65 3.36 10.75 19.01
CA VAL A 65 2.36 10.53 17.98
C VAL A 65 2.85 9.42 17.07
N LYS A 66 1.97 8.49 16.72
CA LYS A 66 2.26 7.41 15.75
C LYS A 66 1.25 7.46 14.62
N LYS A 67 1.75 7.39 13.39
CA LYS A 67 0.92 7.11 12.22
C LYS A 67 0.95 5.61 11.94
N ILE A 68 -0.20 5.01 11.71
CA ILE A 68 -0.35 3.60 11.40
C ILE A 68 -1.06 3.49 10.05
N PRO A 69 -0.40 2.99 8.99
CA PRO A 69 -1.02 2.89 7.68
C PRO A 69 -2.18 1.90 7.71
N ILE A 70 -3.21 2.18 6.93
CA ILE A 70 -4.32 1.25 6.73
C ILE A 70 -3.84 0.11 5.83
N ARG A 71 -4.09 -1.13 6.27
CA ARG A 71 -3.71 -2.34 5.54
C ARG A 71 -4.96 -3.07 5.07
N CYS A 72 -4.82 -3.74 3.94
CA CYS A 72 -5.83 -4.61 3.36
C CYS A 72 -6.10 -5.74 4.34
N LYS A 73 -7.37 -5.99 4.64
CA LYS A 73 -7.75 -7.14 5.46
C LYS A 73 -7.69 -8.38 4.57
N GLY A 74 -6.61 -9.15 4.70
CA GLY A 74 -6.64 -10.55 4.28
C GLY A 74 -7.69 -11.28 5.13
N LYS A 75 -8.32 -12.31 4.55
CA LYS A 75 -8.96 -13.34 5.37
C LYS A 75 -7.89 -14.19 6.05
#